data_AF-A0AAD7W0V6-F1
#
_entry.id   AF-A0AAD7W0V6-F1
#
_cell.length_a   1.000
_cell.length_b   1.000
_cell.length_c   1.000
_cell.angle_alpha   90.00
_cell.angle_beta   90.00
_cell.angle_gamma   90.00
#
_symmetry.space_group_name_H-M   'P 1'
#
loop_
_entity.id
_entity.type
_entity.pdbx_description
1 polymer ?
#
loop_
_entity_poly.entity_id
_entity_poly.type
_entity_poly.pdbx_seq_one_letter_code
_entity_poly.pdbx_strand_id
1 'polypeptide(L)'
;MVTSLDVNLLAEDDVPADLLNEFRHHSTDEEEGVSNTQPSSTTRTSRRYCAHCVRYRLKINQQKRDIKVLKQQLSASEGSGERPSRPKYTRAPPPQGNLPAFEKVLKLWNDHMCGDARKQRENARQKIMHVREWMAFMCCAGVPTMRFEFLKDLPRLKGWIGTLAPYAVTTQRCRIMSVSAFLKFIQRADLMEVKATTKSVKSVLFFLETALTRANKSVVAHRQQVRADKSSKIVDAKHITAFLQKSAEALPAALATHVANPTHENLCTFYGLLSGYAMCLTGHRRGVLENMRAEEVLNAQQGRNGERLIKVVKHKTASVFGHAHLALSKEEYQWFAMFLEHRQQAPGGNSELVFFNTNGGIFKRLLEVFQEQWAAFRLPGCPTFSLIRSSISTFAGRSLGEKDQLKVRRLMAHSQGIAEAFYEAEDDIREAWEARQLTCQAIAAQVSRPRERTEAKESDEDVSSEQSEDETPALPHQDSQTSR
;
A
#
# COMPACT_ATOMS: atom_id res chain seq x y z
N MET A 1 2.77 27.33 34.21
CA MET A 1 3.87 26.41 33.81
C MET A 1 3.39 25.00 34.09
N VAL A 2 2.99 24.28 33.04
CA VAL A 2 2.59 22.87 33.11
C VAL A 2 3.44 22.17 32.05
N THR A 3 4.22 21.19 32.49
CA THR A 3 5.26 20.53 31.72
C THR A 3 4.68 19.50 30.75
N SER A 4 5.22 19.53 29.54
CA SER A 4 4.97 18.66 28.38
C SER A 4 5.35 17.19 28.63
N LEU A 5 4.52 16.47 29.38
CA LEU A 5 4.59 15.01 29.56
C LEU A 5 3.17 14.53 29.86
N ASP A 6 2.35 14.32 28.84
CA ASP A 6 1.14 13.44 28.87
C ASP A 6 0.38 13.43 27.53
N VAL A 7 1.06 13.07 26.43
CA VAL A 7 0.38 12.79 25.13
C VAL A 7 0.84 11.48 24.48
N ASN A 8 1.78 10.73 25.08
CA ASN A 8 2.35 9.52 24.46
C ASN A 8 1.83 8.18 25.04
N LEU A 9 0.77 8.17 25.84
CA LEU A 9 0.30 6.94 26.51
C LEU A 9 -1.03 6.36 26.00
N LEU A 10 -1.58 6.84 24.87
CA LEU A 10 -2.89 6.36 24.37
C LEU A 10 -2.92 5.96 22.89
N ALA A 11 -1.79 5.63 22.25
CA ALA A 11 -1.80 5.28 20.82
C ALA A 11 -1.05 4.00 20.40
N GLU A 12 -0.44 3.24 21.32
CA GLU A 12 0.42 2.10 20.93
C GLU A 12 -0.19 0.69 21.06
N ASP A 13 -1.37 0.51 21.66
CA ASP A 13 -1.85 -0.86 21.96
C ASP A 13 -2.95 -1.45 21.05
N ASP A 14 -3.50 -0.73 20.06
CA ASP A 14 -4.62 -1.27 19.26
C ASP A 14 -4.48 -1.18 17.73
N VAL A 15 -3.26 -0.97 17.21
CA VAL A 15 -3.03 -1.02 15.75
C VAL A 15 -2.14 -2.22 15.41
N PRO A 16 -2.72 -3.32 14.88
CA PRO A 16 -1.94 -4.47 14.42
C PRO A 16 -0.81 -4.03 13.50
N ALA A 17 0.40 -4.53 13.75
CA ALA A 17 1.62 -4.18 13.00
C ALA A 17 1.51 -4.34 11.47
N ASP A 18 0.49 -5.06 10.99
CA ASP A 18 0.14 -5.21 9.57
C ASP A 18 -0.43 -3.94 8.92
N LEU A 19 -1.01 -3.00 9.69
CA LEU A 19 -1.48 -1.70 9.18
C LEU A 19 -0.32 -0.72 8.95
N LEU A 20 0.77 -0.81 9.72
CA LEU A 20 1.98 0.00 9.51
C LEU A 20 2.78 -0.43 8.26
N ASN A 21 2.44 -1.56 7.64
CA ASN A 21 3.07 -2.11 6.44
C ASN A 21 2.52 -1.52 5.11
N GLU A 22 1.79 -0.40 5.16
CA GLU A 22 1.23 0.30 4.00
C GLU A 22 2.26 0.80 2.96
N PHE A 23 3.55 0.82 3.29
CA PHE A 23 4.57 1.43 2.43
C PHE A 23 5.19 0.53 1.37
N ARG A 24 4.80 -0.74 1.27
CA ARG A 24 5.38 -1.65 0.28
C ARG A 24 4.83 -1.47 -1.15
N HIS A 25 3.78 -0.65 -1.35
CA HIS A 25 3.02 -0.62 -2.62
C HIS A 25 2.92 0.73 -3.32
N HIS A 26 3.78 1.69 -3.00
CA HIS A 26 3.83 2.97 -3.74
C HIS A 26 5.20 3.33 -4.31
N SER A 27 6.20 2.44 -4.29
CA SER A 27 7.59 2.78 -4.68
C SER A 27 8.18 1.95 -5.82
N THR A 28 7.36 1.25 -6.63
CA THR A 28 7.90 0.46 -7.78
C THR A 28 7.22 0.69 -9.12
N ASP A 29 6.27 1.64 -9.25
CA ASP A 29 5.52 1.81 -10.51
C ASP A 29 5.66 3.23 -11.11
N GLU A 30 6.71 3.99 -10.76
CA GLU A 30 7.03 5.28 -11.40
C GLU A 30 8.45 5.30 -11.97
N GLU A 31 8.80 4.36 -12.83
CA GLU A 31 9.80 4.62 -13.88
C GLU A 31 9.37 3.91 -15.18
N GLU A 32 9.50 4.64 -16.29
CA GLU A 32 9.15 4.29 -17.68
C GLU A 32 7.73 4.66 -18.17
N GLY A 33 7.63 5.89 -18.65
CA GLY A 33 6.48 6.40 -19.41
C GLY A 33 6.85 7.57 -20.32
N VAL A 34 7.88 7.43 -21.16
CA VAL A 34 8.13 8.39 -22.25
C VAL A 34 7.15 8.07 -23.37
N SER A 35 6.05 8.80 -23.41
CA SER A 35 5.04 8.69 -24.47
C SER A 35 5.55 9.25 -25.79
N ASN A 36 5.53 8.39 -26.80
CA ASN A 36 5.72 8.74 -28.19
C ASN A 36 4.32 9.01 -28.78
N THR A 37 3.99 10.27 -29.03
CA THR A 37 2.73 10.63 -29.70
C THR A 37 3.07 11.48 -30.93
N GLN A 38 2.79 10.94 -32.11
CA GLN A 38 2.62 11.75 -33.32
C GLN A 38 1.18 12.29 -33.34
N PRO A 39 0.97 13.60 -33.60
CA PRO A 39 -0.31 14.12 -34.04
C PRO A 39 -0.31 14.33 -35.56
N SER A 40 -1.38 13.92 -36.23
CA SER A 40 -1.70 14.27 -37.61
C SER A 40 -2.32 15.67 -37.70
N SER A 41 -1.83 16.43 -38.71
CA SER A 41 -2.49 17.45 -39.56
C SER A 41 -3.36 18.54 -38.89
N THR A 42 -3.23 19.85 -39.12
CA THR A 42 -2.66 20.65 -40.22
C THR A 42 -2.58 22.10 -39.76
N THR A 43 -1.40 22.70 -39.74
CA THR A 43 -1.18 24.15 -39.98
C THR A 43 0.32 24.38 -40.07
N ARG A 44 0.78 24.70 -41.28
CA ARG A 44 2.19 24.67 -41.69
C ARG A 44 2.85 26.00 -41.33
N THR A 45 3.29 26.16 -40.08
CA THR A 45 4.27 27.19 -39.70
C THR A 45 5.67 26.59 -39.69
N SER A 46 6.48 26.95 -40.68
CA SER A 46 7.89 26.56 -40.84
C SER A 46 8.74 27.09 -39.66
N ARG A 47 8.88 26.28 -38.59
CA ARG A 47 9.85 26.55 -37.54
C ARG A 47 11.24 26.15 -38.05
N ARG A 48 12.04 27.13 -38.44
CA ARG A 48 13.49 26.95 -38.68
C ARG A 48 14.14 26.54 -37.35
N TYR A 49 14.60 25.30 -37.26
CA TYR A 49 15.43 24.86 -36.13
C TYR A 49 16.73 25.67 -36.12
N CYS A 50 17.17 26.15 -34.95
CA CYS A 50 18.45 26.84 -34.88
C CYS A 50 19.60 25.86 -35.21
N ALA A 51 20.68 26.38 -35.78
CA ALA A 51 21.82 25.58 -36.24
C ALA A 51 22.39 24.65 -35.15
N HIS A 52 22.30 25.05 -33.88
CA HIS A 52 22.73 24.25 -32.73
C HIS A 52 21.88 22.98 -32.55
N CYS A 53 20.56 23.09 -32.66
CA CYS A 53 19.63 21.95 -32.54
C CYS A 53 19.78 20.98 -33.72
N VAL A 54 20.07 21.48 -34.92
CA VAL A 54 20.37 20.66 -36.10
C VAL A 54 21.68 19.88 -35.88
N ARG A 55 22.73 20.55 -35.39
CA ARG A 55 24.03 19.94 -35.09
C ARG A 55 23.92 18.85 -34.01
N TYR A 56 23.12 19.10 -32.98
CA TYR A 56 22.90 18.13 -31.90
C TYR A 56 22.13 16.89 -32.38
N ARG A 57 21.08 17.07 -33.21
CA ARG A 57 20.37 15.95 -33.84
C ARG A 57 21.25 15.14 -34.78
N LEU A 58 22.12 15.79 -35.56
CA LEU A 58 23.09 15.11 -36.41
C LEU A 58 24.05 14.26 -35.58
N LYS A 59 24.53 14.77 -34.43
CA LYS A 59 25.41 14.04 -33.52
C LYS A 59 24.73 12.82 -32.89
N ILE A 60 23.47 12.95 -32.45
CA ILE A 60 22.67 11.81 -31.94
C ILE A 60 22.47 10.75 -33.03
N ASN A 61 22.15 11.18 -34.25
CA ASN A 61 21.95 10.25 -35.36
C ASN A 61 23.24 9.55 -35.78
N GLN A 62 24.38 10.24 -35.71
CA GLN A 62 25.69 9.64 -35.93
C GLN A 62 25.99 8.57 -34.87
N GLN A 63 25.83 8.89 -33.58
CA GLN A 63 26.02 7.94 -32.49
C GLN A 63 25.12 6.70 -32.61
N LYS A 64 23.87 6.87 -33.05
CA LYS A 64 22.97 5.74 -33.31
C LYS A 64 23.45 4.83 -34.45
N ARG A 65 24.06 5.39 -35.49
CA ARG A 65 24.68 4.61 -36.57
C ARG A 65 25.92 3.89 -36.07
N ASP A 66 26.77 4.57 -35.30
CA ASP A 66 28.00 3.99 -34.76
C ASP A 66 27.69 2.82 -33.83
N ILE A 67 26.67 2.93 -32.96
CA ILE A 67 26.18 1.82 -32.12
C ILE A 67 25.67 0.64 -32.97
N LYS A 68 24.99 0.92 -34.08
CA LYS A 68 24.48 -0.13 -34.97
C LYS A 68 25.62 -0.87 -35.67
N VAL A 69 26.64 -0.13 -36.13
CA VAL A 69 27.84 -0.69 -36.75
C VAL A 69 28.63 -1.52 -35.74
N LEU A 70 28.84 -1.01 -34.52
CA LEU A 70 29.51 -1.75 -33.44
C LEU A 70 28.77 -3.03 -33.06
N LYS A 71 27.44 -3.02 -33.02
CA LYS A 71 26.63 -4.23 -32.79
C LYS A 71 26.76 -5.24 -33.93
N GLN A 72 26.80 -4.78 -35.18
CA GLN A 72 27.03 -5.64 -36.33
C GLN A 72 28.45 -6.22 -36.36
N GLN A 73 29.45 -5.42 -35.99
CA GLN A 73 30.84 -5.87 -35.84
C GLN A 73 30.98 -6.88 -34.69
N LEU A 74 30.27 -6.69 -33.58
CA LEU A 74 30.21 -7.67 -32.48
C LEU A 74 29.61 -8.99 -32.99
N SER A 75 28.48 -8.94 -33.69
CA SER A 75 27.84 -10.16 -34.24
C SER A 75 28.67 -10.84 -35.34
N ALA A 76 29.47 -10.08 -36.10
CA ALA A 76 30.38 -10.62 -37.11
C ALA A 76 31.65 -11.22 -36.49
N SER A 77 32.11 -10.70 -35.36
CA SER A 77 33.21 -11.27 -34.57
C SER A 77 32.83 -12.54 -33.79
N GLU A 78 31.53 -12.83 -33.67
CA GLU A 78 31.00 -14.06 -33.03
C GLU A 78 30.86 -15.25 -34.01
N GLY A 79 31.40 -15.15 -35.22
CA GLY A 79 31.48 -16.25 -36.20
C GLY A 79 32.77 -17.06 -36.04
N SER A 80 32.63 -18.38 -35.89
CA SER A 80 33.70 -19.41 -35.79
C SER A 80 34.54 -19.42 -34.50
N GLY A 81 33.96 -20.00 -33.47
CA GLY A 81 34.66 -20.55 -32.32
C GLY A 81 33.61 -21.21 -31.43
N GLU A 82 33.75 -22.50 -31.15
CA GLU A 82 32.85 -23.25 -30.26
C GLU A 82 32.62 -22.43 -28.98
N ARG A 83 31.40 -21.90 -28.82
CA ARG A 83 31.02 -21.27 -27.56
C ARG A 83 31.12 -22.36 -26.50
N PRO A 84 31.92 -22.18 -25.43
CA PRO A 84 31.84 -23.09 -24.30
C PRO A 84 30.39 -23.07 -23.83
N SER A 85 29.77 -24.24 -23.85
CA SER A 85 28.45 -24.49 -23.28
C SER A 85 28.32 -23.70 -21.99
N ARG A 86 27.44 -22.69 -21.98
CA ARG A 86 27.06 -22.02 -20.74
C ARG A 86 26.63 -23.14 -19.80
N PRO A 87 27.30 -23.36 -18.65
CA PRO A 87 26.90 -24.41 -17.75
C PRO A 87 25.42 -24.16 -17.48
N LYS A 88 24.57 -25.12 -17.86
CA LYS A 88 23.23 -25.19 -17.29
C LYS A 88 23.47 -25.06 -15.79
N TYR A 89 22.78 -24.12 -15.16
CA TYR A 89 22.77 -24.08 -13.71
C TYR A 89 22.02 -25.32 -13.25
N THR A 90 22.70 -26.47 -13.28
CA THR A 90 22.36 -27.60 -12.45
C THR A 90 22.39 -27.01 -11.06
N ARG A 91 21.22 -26.97 -10.38
CA ARG A 91 21.24 -26.77 -8.94
C ARG A 91 22.29 -27.74 -8.42
N ALA A 92 23.42 -27.21 -7.95
CA ALA A 92 24.26 -28.01 -7.10
C ALA A 92 23.31 -28.58 -6.04
N PRO A 93 23.28 -29.90 -5.83
CA PRO A 93 22.59 -30.42 -4.66
C PRO A 93 23.07 -29.58 -3.47
N PRO A 94 22.15 -29.16 -2.57
CA PRO A 94 22.53 -28.30 -1.45
C PRO A 94 23.78 -28.91 -0.83
N PRO A 95 24.86 -28.13 -0.62
CA PRO A 95 26.09 -28.69 -0.10
C PRO A 95 25.73 -29.48 1.14
N GLN A 96 25.98 -30.80 1.11
CA GLN A 96 25.78 -31.71 2.24
C GLN A 96 26.89 -31.49 3.29
N GLY A 97 27.27 -30.22 3.48
CA GLY A 97 28.15 -29.73 4.52
C GLY A 97 27.33 -28.91 5.51
N ASN A 98 27.80 -28.86 6.75
CA ASN A 98 27.25 -27.96 7.76
C ASN A 98 27.18 -26.53 7.21
N LEU A 99 25.97 -25.98 7.05
CA LEU A 99 25.77 -24.56 6.73
C LEU A 99 26.67 -23.68 7.62
N PRO A 100 27.27 -22.59 7.12
CA PRO A 100 27.94 -21.62 7.97
C PRO A 100 27.03 -21.22 9.13
N ALA A 101 27.57 -21.05 10.33
CA ALA A 101 26.77 -20.83 11.55
C ALA A 101 25.76 -19.67 11.40
N PHE A 102 26.13 -18.64 10.63
CA PHE A 102 25.24 -17.54 10.28
C PHE A 102 24.03 -17.94 9.42
N GLU A 103 24.22 -18.79 8.41
CA GLU A 103 23.10 -19.28 7.58
C GLU A 103 22.18 -20.23 8.36
N LYS A 104 22.72 -20.95 9.36
CA LYS A 104 21.88 -21.71 10.31
C LYS A 104 20.97 -20.78 11.12
N VAL A 105 21.50 -19.68 11.65
CA VAL A 105 20.70 -18.70 12.40
C VAL A 105 19.71 -17.94 11.52
N LEU A 106 20.07 -17.59 10.28
CA LEU A 106 19.12 -17.01 9.33
C LEU A 106 17.99 -17.97 8.98
N LYS A 107 18.29 -19.26 8.84
CA LYS A 107 17.27 -20.29 8.63
C LYS A 107 16.34 -20.39 9.84
N LEU A 108 16.89 -20.40 11.06
CA LEU A 108 16.07 -20.43 12.28
C LEU A 108 15.17 -19.18 12.38
N TRP A 109 15.71 -18.01 12.06
CA TRP A 109 14.92 -16.77 12.03
C TRP A 109 13.88 -16.77 10.90
N ASN A 110 14.21 -17.33 9.74
CA ASN A 110 13.23 -17.56 8.67
C ASN A 110 12.08 -18.38 9.20
N ASP A 111 12.37 -19.54 9.80
CA ASP A 111 11.37 -20.50 10.25
C ASP A 111 10.51 -19.89 11.38
N HIS A 112 11.10 -19.07 12.25
CA HIS A 112 10.37 -18.29 13.26
C HIS A 112 9.40 -17.25 12.66
N MET A 113 9.77 -16.59 11.55
CA MET A 113 8.94 -15.58 10.90
C MET A 113 7.99 -16.14 9.82
N CYS A 114 8.26 -17.34 9.34
CA CYS A 114 7.63 -17.91 8.17
C CYS A 114 6.22 -18.38 8.53
N GLY A 115 5.23 -17.56 8.19
CA GLY A 115 3.83 -17.96 8.31
C GLY A 115 3.32 -18.76 7.11
N ASP A 116 2.10 -19.29 7.26
CA ASP A 116 1.46 -20.17 6.27
C ASP A 116 1.01 -19.45 5.01
N ALA A 117 0.84 -18.12 5.06
CA ALA A 117 0.43 -17.35 3.91
C ALA A 117 1.60 -17.07 2.95
N ARG A 118 1.35 -17.16 1.64
CA ARG A 118 2.33 -16.80 0.58
C ARG A 118 3.00 -15.44 0.83
N LYS A 119 2.21 -14.46 1.28
CA LYS A 119 2.73 -13.10 1.54
C LYS A 119 3.64 -13.04 2.75
N GLN A 120 3.34 -13.79 3.81
CA GLN A 120 4.21 -13.90 4.98
C GLN A 120 5.55 -14.52 4.59
N ARG A 121 5.54 -15.58 3.76
CA ARG A 121 6.78 -16.16 3.19
C ARG A 121 7.59 -15.16 2.38
N GLU A 122 6.93 -14.36 1.55
CA GLU A 122 7.60 -13.33 0.74
C GLU A 122 8.20 -12.22 1.62
N ASN A 123 7.47 -11.78 2.65
CA ASN A 123 7.96 -10.82 3.64
C ASN A 123 9.17 -11.36 4.41
N ALA A 124 9.13 -12.62 4.86
CA ALA A 124 10.23 -13.28 5.55
C ALA A 124 11.49 -13.33 4.67
N ARG A 125 11.35 -13.75 3.41
CA ARG A 125 12.46 -13.74 2.43
C ARG A 125 13.08 -12.36 2.26
N GLN A 126 12.25 -11.32 2.17
CA GLN A 126 12.75 -9.95 2.03
C GLN A 126 13.51 -9.49 3.28
N LYS A 127 12.99 -9.77 4.48
CA LYS A 127 13.68 -9.45 5.74
C LYS A 127 15.05 -10.13 5.84
N ILE A 128 15.13 -11.40 5.44
CA ILE A 128 16.39 -12.16 5.38
C ILE A 128 17.37 -11.51 4.40
N MET A 129 16.90 -11.14 3.21
CA MET A 129 17.72 -10.45 2.22
C MET A 129 18.31 -9.15 2.79
N HIS A 130 17.50 -8.31 3.44
CA HIS A 130 17.98 -7.09 4.08
C HIS A 130 19.04 -7.37 5.15
N VAL A 131 18.86 -8.41 5.96
CA VAL A 131 19.85 -8.80 6.98
C VAL A 131 21.13 -9.34 6.35
N ARG A 132 21.04 -10.13 5.28
CA ARG A 132 22.22 -10.59 4.53
C ARG A 132 23.01 -9.42 3.96
N GLU A 133 22.35 -8.46 3.33
CA GLU A 133 22.99 -7.25 2.79
C GLU A 133 23.67 -6.42 3.90
N TRP A 134 22.98 -6.23 5.03
CA TRP A 134 23.56 -5.56 6.19
C TRP A 134 24.79 -6.30 6.74
N MET A 135 24.70 -7.61 6.92
CA MET A 135 25.80 -8.42 7.43
C MET A 135 27.01 -8.40 6.49
N ALA A 136 26.78 -8.51 5.18
CA ALA A 136 27.83 -8.41 4.17
C ALA A 136 28.53 -7.05 4.23
N PHE A 137 27.76 -5.96 4.38
CA PHE A 137 28.33 -4.62 4.56
C PHE A 137 29.17 -4.53 5.84
N MET A 138 28.62 -4.97 6.98
CA MET A 138 29.32 -4.90 8.26
C MET A 138 30.60 -5.74 8.28
N CYS A 139 30.65 -6.84 7.53
CA CYS A 139 31.80 -7.74 7.44
C CYS A 139 32.78 -7.43 6.30
N CYS A 140 32.68 -6.28 5.62
CA CYS A 140 33.52 -5.95 4.44
C CYS A 140 33.50 -7.05 3.36
N ALA A 141 32.32 -7.61 3.05
CA ALA A 141 32.14 -8.75 2.15
C ALA A 141 32.84 -10.07 2.58
N GLY A 142 33.35 -10.15 3.82
CA GLY A 142 33.80 -11.40 4.43
C GLY A 142 32.66 -12.28 4.94
N VAL A 143 32.97 -13.52 5.31
CA VAL A 143 32.01 -14.46 5.91
C VAL A 143 31.61 -13.96 7.30
N PRO A 144 30.32 -13.68 7.57
CA PRO A 144 29.92 -13.18 8.87
C PRO A 144 30.21 -14.18 9.99
N THR A 145 30.92 -13.73 11.01
CA THR A 145 31.16 -14.53 12.20
C THR A 145 30.06 -14.30 13.22
N MET A 146 29.65 -15.37 13.90
CA MET A 146 28.61 -15.31 14.94
C MET A 146 29.09 -14.66 16.25
N ARG A 147 30.30 -14.12 16.27
CA ARG A 147 30.82 -13.31 17.38
C ARG A 147 30.32 -11.87 17.35
N PHE A 148 29.85 -11.40 16.19
CA PHE A 148 29.30 -10.05 16.03
C PHE A 148 30.22 -8.93 16.57
N GLU A 149 31.54 -9.13 16.52
CA GLU A 149 32.51 -8.14 17.03
C GLU A 149 32.39 -6.80 16.30
N PHE A 150 31.99 -6.84 15.03
CA PHE A 150 31.69 -5.67 14.19
C PHE A 150 30.54 -4.79 14.75
N LEU A 151 29.69 -5.29 15.66
CA LEU A 151 28.64 -4.46 16.28
C LEU A 151 29.22 -3.33 17.14
N LYS A 152 30.50 -3.43 17.54
CA LYS A 152 31.21 -2.37 18.25
C LYS A 152 31.66 -1.23 17.33
N ASP A 153 31.70 -1.46 16.01
CA ASP A 153 32.09 -0.47 15.01
C ASP A 153 30.90 0.45 14.67
N LEU A 154 30.63 1.40 15.57
CA LEU A 154 29.62 2.43 15.38
C LEU A 154 29.85 3.29 14.12
N PRO A 155 31.10 3.69 13.77
CA PRO A 155 31.36 4.38 12.50
C PRO A 155 30.87 3.60 11.29
N ARG A 156 31.11 2.28 11.24
CA ARG A 156 30.64 1.42 10.15
C ARG A 156 29.13 1.26 10.15
N LEU A 157 28.50 1.13 11.32
CA LEU A 157 27.04 1.10 11.42
C LEU A 157 26.42 2.40 10.89
N LYS A 158 27.03 3.55 11.20
CA LYS A 158 26.65 4.85 10.62
C LYS A 158 26.89 4.89 9.11
N GLY A 159 28.00 4.33 8.64
CA GLY A 159 28.29 4.17 7.22
C GLY A 159 27.23 3.35 6.48
N TRP A 160 26.76 2.25 7.08
CA TRP A 160 25.67 1.44 6.53
C TRP A 160 24.37 2.24 6.41
N ILE A 161 23.99 3.01 7.44
CA ILE A 161 22.82 3.89 7.32
C ILE A 161 23.02 4.91 6.18
N GLY A 162 24.24 5.41 6.00
CA GLY A 162 24.60 6.29 4.89
C GLY A 162 24.40 5.65 3.51
N THR A 163 24.65 4.35 3.34
CA THR A 163 24.39 3.66 2.07
C THR A 163 22.90 3.51 1.75
N LEU A 164 22.03 3.73 2.73
CA LEU A 164 20.59 3.71 2.51
C LEU A 164 20.06 5.02 1.90
N ALA A 165 20.84 6.11 1.90
CA ALA A 165 20.41 7.42 1.42
C ALA A 165 19.80 7.45 0.00
N PRO A 166 20.28 6.65 -0.99
CA PRO A 166 19.70 6.64 -2.33
C PRO A 166 18.29 6.01 -2.41
N TYR A 167 17.87 5.25 -1.40
CA TYR A 167 16.56 4.61 -1.42
C TYR A 167 15.46 5.54 -0.92
N ALA A 168 14.21 5.30 -1.34
CA ALA A 168 13.04 5.94 -0.75
C ALA A 168 13.02 5.77 0.78
N VAL A 169 12.60 6.80 1.51
CA VAL A 169 12.63 6.84 2.99
C VAL A 169 11.94 5.63 3.62
N THR A 170 10.88 5.16 2.99
CA THR A 170 10.12 3.96 3.38
C THR A 170 10.95 2.69 3.28
N THR A 171 11.71 2.54 2.20
CA THR A 171 12.67 1.44 1.99
C THR A 171 13.80 1.50 3.01
N GLN A 172 14.32 2.70 3.31
CA GLN A 172 15.32 2.90 4.37
C GLN A 172 14.78 2.38 5.71
N ARG A 173 13.58 2.84 6.12
CA ARG A 173 12.90 2.37 7.33
C ARG A 173 12.74 0.85 7.35
N CYS A 174 12.26 0.25 6.26
CA CYS A 174 12.06 -1.21 6.16
C CYS A 174 13.35 -2.01 6.36
N ARG A 175 14.47 -1.56 5.77
CA ARG A 175 15.77 -2.20 5.94
C ARG A 175 16.25 -2.10 7.41
N ILE A 176 16.16 -0.92 8.02
CA ILE A 176 16.52 -0.70 9.42
C ILE A 176 15.64 -1.53 10.37
N MET A 177 14.33 -1.59 10.14
CA MET A 177 13.41 -2.42 10.93
C MET A 177 13.71 -3.91 10.79
N SER A 178 14.11 -4.38 9.60
CA SER A 178 14.44 -5.79 9.37
C SER A 178 15.66 -6.21 10.20
N VAL A 179 16.71 -5.39 10.20
CA VAL A 179 17.91 -5.60 11.02
C VAL A 179 17.59 -5.52 12.52
N SER A 180 16.79 -4.53 12.93
CA SER A 180 16.37 -4.39 14.32
C SER A 180 15.59 -5.60 14.82
N ALA A 181 14.67 -6.13 14.01
CA ALA A 181 13.89 -7.32 14.33
C ALA A 181 14.77 -8.57 14.45
N PHE A 182 15.78 -8.72 13.59
CA PHE A 182 16.75 -9.81 13.67
C PHE A 182 17.59 -9.75 14.94
N LEU A 183 18.10 -8.57 15.31
CA LEU A 183 18.86 -8.40 16.54
C LEU A 183 18.02 -8.64 17.79
N LYS A 184 16.73 -8.22 17.78
CA LYS A 184 15.76 -8.55 18.84
C LYS A 184 15.50 -10.06 18.92
N PHE A 185 15.42 -10.76 17.78
CA PHE A 185 15.30 -12.22 17.76
C PHE A 185 16.53 -12.90 18.36
N ILE A 186 17.73 -12.54 17.91
CA ILE A 186 18.98 -13.10 18.46
C ILE A 186 19.07 -12.90 19.98
N GLN A 187 18.71 -11.71 20.46
CA GLN A 187 18.74 -11.39 21.88
C GLN A 187 17.78 -12.26 22.71
N ARG A 188 16.62 -12.62 22.14
CA ARG A 188 15.56 -13.39 22.84
C ARG A 188 15.75 -14.90 22.71
N ALA A 189 16.27 -15.36 21.58
CA ALA A 189 16.41 -16.78 21.26
C ALA A 189 17.61 -17.44 21.96
N ASP A 190 18.53 -16.66 22.53
CA ASP A 190 19.70 -17.10 23.29
C ASP A 190 20.46 -18.28 22.65
N LEU A 191 20.80 -18.11 21.37
CA LEU A 191 21.39 -19.16 20.55
C LEU A 191 22.85 -19.40 20.93
N MET A 192 23.22 -20.64 21.25
CA MET A 192 24.58 -21.05 21.62
C MET A 192 25.64 -20.70 20.54
N GLU A 193 25.22 -20.63 19.28
CA GLU A 193 26.07 -20.24 18.15
C GLU A 193 26.43 -18.76 18.18
N VAL A 194 25.62 -17.91 18.81
CA VAL A 194 25.81 -16.47 18.92
C VAL A 194 26.68 -16.15 20.13
N LYS A 195 27.85 -15.57 19.89
CA LYS A 195 28.78 -15.13 20.95
C LYS A 195 28.79 -13.60 21.15
N ALA A 196 27.74 -12.93 20.67
CA ALA A 196 27.58 -11.49 20.81
C ALA A 196 27.25 -11.14 22.26
N THR A 197 27.89 -10.11 22.83
CA THR A 197 27.51 -9.64 24.18
C THR A 197 26.14 -8.97 24.15
N THR A 198 25.31 -9.20 25.17
CA THR A 198 24.00 -8.52 25.29
C THR A 198 24.15 -6.99 25.27
N LYS A 199 25.24 -6.47 25.85
CA LYS A 199 25.56 -5.03 25.86
C LYS A 199 25.80 -4.49 24.44
N SER A 200 26.55 -5.20 23.59
CA SER A 200 26.79 -4.78 22.20
C SER A 200 25.51 -4.81 21.37
N VAL A 201 24.67 -5.84 21.54
CA VAL A 201 23.39 -5.92 20.83
C VAL A 201 22.45 -4.78 21.26
N LYS A 202 22.31 -4.52 22.56
CA LYS A 202 21.52 -3.40 23.10
C LYS A 202 22.00 -2.04 22.58
N SER A 203 23.33 -1.82 22.54
CA SER A 203 23.89 -0.56 22.02
C SER A 203 23.55 -0.34 20.54
N VAL A 204 23.61 -1.39 19.72
CA VAL A 204 23.25 -1.29 18.29
C VAL A 204 21.74 -1.10 18.12
N LEU A 205 20.91 -1.81 18.90
CA LEU A 205 19.47 -1.61 18.88
C LEU A 205 19.08 -0.15 19.20
N PHE A 206 19.68 0.44 20.24
CA PHE A 206 19.46 1.85 20.59
C PHE A 206 19.85 2.80 19.44
N PHE A 207 20.97 2.54 18.77
CA PHE A 207 21.39 3.31 17.60
C PHE A 207 20.37 3.18 16.44
N LEU A 208 19.93 1.96 16.14
CA LEU A 208 18.94 1.69 15.09
C LEU A 208 17.58 2.33 15.41
N GLU A 209 17.15 2.33 16.68
CA GLU A 209 15.94 3.01 17.14
C GLU A 209 16.02 4.52 16.93
N THR A 210 17.18 5.12 17.23
CA THR A 210 17.43 6.54 16.92
C THR A 210 17.36 6.82 15.41
N ALA A 211 17.93 5.94 14.60
CA ALA A 211 17.87 6.04 13.13
C ALA A 211 16.44 5.87 12.61
N LEU A 212 15.65 4.97 13.20
CA LEU A 212 14.23 4.79 12.89
C LEU A 212 13.43 6.05 13.22
N THR A 213 13.64 6.67 14.38
CA THR A 213 12.95 7.93 14.74
C THR A 213 13.21 9.04 13.72
N ARG A 214 14.43 9.15 13.19
CA ARG A 214 14.75 10.09 12.11
C ARG A 214 14.06 9.71 10.81
N ALA A 215 14.15 8.44 10.40
CA ALA A 215 13.46 7.95 9.21
C ALA A 215 11.93 8.18 9.30
N ASN A 216 11.34 8.06 10.49
CA ASN A 216 9.91 8.29 10.71
C ASN A 216 9.50 9.73 10.44
N LYS A 217 10.29 10.71 10.91
CA LYS A 217 10.05 12.12 10.60
C LYS A 217 10.10 12.37 9.09
N SER A 218 11.09 11.81 8.41
CA SER A 218 11.20 11.90 6.95
C SER A 218 10.04 11.18 6.24
N VAL A 219 9.54 10.06 6.77
CA VAL A 219 8.36 9.37 6.22
C VAL A 219 7.12 10.26 6.34
N VAL A 220 6.92 10.96 7.46
CA VAL A 220 5.78 11.87 7.62
C VAL A 220 5.85 13.01 6.60
N ALA A 221 7.00 13.66 6.45
CA ALA A 221 7.19 14.70 5.44
C ALA A 221 6.94 14.18 4.01
N HIS A 222 7.48 13.00 3.69
CA HIS A 222 7.23 12.35 2.41
C HIS A 222 5.74 12.04 2.19
N ARG A 223 5.02 11.58 3.22
CA ARG A 223 3.56 11.34 3.13
C ARG A 223 2.80 12.62 2.83
N GLN A 224 3.14 13.72 3.49
CA GLN A 224 2.53 15.03 3.23
C GLN A 224 2.76 15.46 1.78
N GLN A 225 3.99 15.33 1.28
CA GLN A 225 4.28 15.64 -0.12
C GLN A 225 3.48 14.75 -1.09
N VAL A 226 3.43 13.44 -0.85
CA VAL A 226 2.62 12.51 -1.65
C VAL A 226 1.13 12.86 -1.58
N ARG A 227 0.62 13.33 -0.43
CA ARG A 227 -0.77 13.75 -0.28
C ARG A 227 -1.05 15.02 -1.07
N ALA A 228 -0.17 16.03 -1.00
CA ALA A 228 -0.28 17.24 -1.81
C ALA A 228 -0.27 16.92 -3.32
N ASP A 229 0.67 16.08 -3.77
CA ASP A 229 0.77 15.65 -5.18
C ASP A 229 -0.46 14.85 -5.65
N LYS A 230 -1.05 14.03 -4.77
CA LYS A 230 -2.30 13.32 -5.06
C LYS A 230 -3.48 14.28 -5.12
N SER A 231 -3.53 15.24 -4.20
CA SER A 231 -4.60 16.25 -4.12
C SER A 231 -4.67 17.08 -5.38
N SER A 232 -3.52 17.45 -5.96
CA SER A 232 -3.47 18.18 -7.24
C SER A 232 -3.89 17.34 -8.45
N LYS A 233 -3.99 16.02 -8.32
CA LYS A 233 -4.31 15.06 -9.39
C LYS A 233 -5.68 14.40 -9.23
N ILE A 234 -6.49 14.80 -8.23
CA ILE A 234 -7.82 14.22 -8.01
C ILE A 234 -8.63 14.27 -9.30
N VAL A 235 -9.26 13.13 -9.62
CA VAL A 235 -10.04 12.98 -10.84
C VAL A 235 -11.40 13.63 -10.61
N ASP A 236 -11.73 14.64 -11.42
CA ASP A 236 -13.03 15.32 -11.36
C ASP A 236 -14.19 14.31 -11.40
N ALA A 237 -15.15 14.48 -10.49
CA ALA A 237 -16.32 13.63 -10.34
C ALA A 237 -17.07 13.43 -11.67
N LYS A 238 -17.14 14.47 -12.52
CA LYS A 238 -17.80 14.39 -13.82
C LYS A 238 -17.17 13.35 -14.74
N HIS A 239 -15.86 13.15 -14.67
CA HIS A 239 -15.17 12.14 -15.49
C HIS A 239 -15.38 10.73 -14.94
N ILE A 240 -15.44 10.57 -13.61
CA ILE A 240 -15.79 9.28 -12.98
C ILE A 240 -17.23 8.89 -13.37
N THR A 241 -18.18 9.82 -13.26
CA THR A 241 -19.57 9.60 -13.69
C THR A 241 -19.67 9.28 -15.17
N ALA A 242 -18.95 10.02 -16.03
CA ALA A 242 -18.92 9.74 -17.46
C ALA A 242 -18.33 8.36 -17.78
N PHE A 243 -17.29 7.92 -17.06
CA PHE A 243 -16.74 6.57 -17.21
C PHE A 243 -17.77 5.51 -16.81
N LEU A 244 -18.47 5.69 -15.68
CA LEU A 244 -19.51 4.76 -15.23
C LEU A 244 -20.62 4.61 -16.28
N GLN A 245 -21.15 5.73 -16.80
CA GLN A 245 -22.20 5.72 -17.81
C GLN A 245 -21.76 5.04 -19.10
N LYS A 246 -20.64 5.49 -19.69
CA LYS A 246 -20.13 4.92 -20.94
C LYS A 246 -19.74 3.45 -20.81
N SER A 247 -19.21 3.04 -19.65
CA SER A 247 -18.89 1.64 -19.39
C SER A 247 -20.14 0.78 -19.29
N ALA A 248 -21.18 1.25 -18.59
CA ALA A 248 -22.45 0.53 -18.48
C ALA A 248 -23.10 0.30 -19.85
N GLU A 249 -23.00 1.28 -20.76
CA GLU A 249 -23.47 1.17 -22.14
C GLU A 249 -22.61 0.19 -22.98
N ALA A 250 -21.29 0.22 -22.81
CA ALA A 250 -20.36 -0.58 -23.61
C ALA A 250 -20.22 -2.05 -23.14
N LEU A 251 -20.43 -2.32 -21.84
CA LEU A 251 -20.21 -3.62 -21.22
C LEU A 251 -21.01 -4.76 -21.87
N PRO A 252 -22.32 -4.62 -22.15
CA PRO A 252 -23.09 -5.67 -22.83
C PRO A 252 -22.51 -6.05 -24.20
N ALA A 253 -22.11 -5.06 -25.00
CA ALA A 253 -21.55 -5.28 -26.34
C ALA A 253 -20.14 -5.90 -26.28
N ALA A 254 -19.30 -5.44 -25.34
CA ALA A 254 -17.98 -6.02 -25.12
C ALA A 254 -18.07 -7.48 -24.65
N LEU A 255 -19.02 -7.78 -23.76
CA LEU A 255 -19.30 -9.14 -23.31
C LEU A 255 -19.79 -10.02 -24.45
N ALA A 256 -20.79 -9.57 -25.23
CA ALA A 256 -21.30 -10.33 -26.37
C ALA A 256 -20.20 -10.63 -27.40
N THR A 257 -19.32 -9.65 -27.66
CA THR A 257 -18.17 -9.79 -28.56
C THR A 257 -17.16 -10.80 -28.03
N HIS A 258 -16.88 -10.79 -26.72
CA HIS A 258 -16.02 -11.79 -26.09
C HIS A 258 -16.62 -13.19 -26.15
N VAL A 259 -17.92 -13.34 -25.89
CA VAL A 259 -18.62 -14.63 -25.97
C VAL A 259 -18.61 -15.19 -27.38
N ALA A 260 -18.84 -14.36 -28.40
CA ALA A 260 -18.81 -14.78 -29.80
C ALA A 260 -17.38 -15.10 -30.29
N ASN A 261 -16.38 -14.40 -29.76
CA ASN A 261 -14.98 -14.55 -30.17
C ASN A 261 -14.04 -14.35 -28.96
N PRO A 262 -13.70 -15.43 -28.22
CA PRO A 262 -12.98 -15.36 -26.93
C PRO A 262 -11.47 -15.12 -27.08
N THR A 263 -11.09 -14.08 -27.82
CA THR A 263 -9.71 -13.64 -27.95
C THR A 263 -9.22 -12.95 -26.67
N HIS A 264 -7.90 -12.95 -26.48
CA HIS A 264 -7.27 -12.22 -25.38
C HIS A 264 -7.55 -10.70 -25.46
N GLU A 265 -7.64 -10.13 -26.65
CA GLU A 265 -7.96 -8.70 -26.85
C GLU A 265 -9.38 -8.36 -26.41
N ASN A 266 -10.37 -9.18 -26.80
CA ASN A 266 -11.75 -8.99 -26.37
C ASN A 266 -11.90 -9.17 -24.85
N LEU A 267 -11.15 -10.11 -24.26
CA LEU A 267 -11.10 -10.29 -22.82
C LEU A 267 -10.49 -9.07 -22.11
N CYS A 268 -9.39 -8.51 -22.63
CA CYS A 268 -8.79 -7.28 -22.10
C CYS A 268 -9.77 -6.11 -22.11
N THR A 269 -10.50 -5.90 -23.22
CA THR A 269 -11.51 -4.85 -23.34
C THR A 269 -12.61 -5.01 -22.30
N PHE A 270 -13.18 -6.22 -22.19
CA PHE A 270 -14.20 -6.53 -21.19
C PHE A 270 -13.68 -6.33 -19.76
N TYR A 271 -12.47 -6.81 -19.45
CA TYR A 271 -11.84 -6.62 -18.14
C TYR A 271 -11.58 -5.16 -17.82
N GLY A 272 -11.11 -4.36 -18.77
CA GLY A 272 -10.87 -2.93 -18.59
C GLY A 272 -12.15 -2.18 -18.23
N LEU A 273 -13.25 -2.47 -18.94
CA LEU A 273 -14.57 -1.88 -18.65
C LEU A 273 -15.09 -2.34 -17.29
N LEU A 274 -15.10 -3.65 -17.02
CA LEU A 274 -15.73 -4.21 -15.82
C LEU A 274 -14.96 -3.82 -14.55
N SER A 275 -13.63 -3.93 -14.58
CA SER A 275 -12.78 -3.55 -13.44
C SER A 275 -12.81 -2.05 -13.21
N GLY A 276 -12.75 -1.25 -14.28
CA GLY A 276 -12.90 0.20 -14.19
C GLY A 276 -14.22 0.62 -13.59
N TYR A 277 -15.32 -0.01 -14.03
CA TYR A 277 -16.67 0.27 -13.54
C TYR A 277 -16.77 -0.03 -12.04
N ALA A 278 -16.38 -1.25 -11.63
CA ALA A 278 -16.41 -1.65 -10.21
C ALA A 278 -15.56 -0.72 -9.33
N MET A 279 -14.38 -0.31 -9.81
CA MET A 279 -13.49 0.60 -9.10
C MET A 279 -14.04 2.03 -8.99
N CYS A 280 -14.63 2.56 -10.06
CA CYS A 280 -15.25 3.88 -10.06
C CYS A 280 -16.54 3.91 -9.21
N LEU A 281 -17.23 2.77 -9.10
CA LEU A 281 -18.45 2.64 -8.30
C LEU A 281 -18.15 2.58 -6.79
N THR A 282 -17.12 1.83 -6.40
CA THR A 282 -16.91 1.46 -4.98
C THR A 282 -15.65 2.01 -4.35
N GLY A 283 -14.67 2.43 -5.15
CA GLY A 283 -13.36 2.85 -4.66
C GLY A 283 -12.59 1.73 -3.93
N HIS A 284 -12.87 0.46 -4.21
CA HIS A 284 -12.18 -0.68 -3.59
C HIS A 284 -10.66 -0.65 -3.80
N ARG A 285 -9.91 -1.45 -3.04
CA ARG A 285 -8.48 -1.65 -3.36
C ARG A 285 -8.37 -2.59 -4.55
N ARG A 286 -7.37 -2.39 -5.42
CA ARG A 286 -7.06 -3.28 -6.56
C ARG A 286 -7.08 -4.77 -6.20
N GLY A 287 -6.54 -5.10 -5.03
CA GLY A 287 -6.48 -6.49 -4.53
C GLY A 287 -7.85 -7.14 -4.31
N VAL A 288 -8.94 -6.38 -4.19
CA VAL A 288 -10.32 -6.93 -4.14
C VAL A 288 -10.66 -7.54 -5.49
N LEU A 289 -10.40 -6.83 -6.59
CA LEU A 289 -10.66 -7.36 -7.94
C LEU A 289 -9.70 -8.49 -8.30
N GLU A 290 -8.40 -8.34 -8.01
CA GLU A 290 -7.40 -9.36 -8.36
C GLU A 290 -7.60 -10.71 -7.66
N ASN A 291 -8.22 -10.72 -6.49
CA ASN A 291 -8.47 -11.94 -5.71
C ASN A 291 -9.93 -12.39 -5.75
N MET A 292 -10.80 -11.68 -6.46
CA MET A 292 -12.22 -12.05 -6.59
C MET A 292 -12.34 -13.41 -7.26
N ARG A 293 -13.04 -14.33 -6.60
CA ARG A 293 -13.26 -15.71 -7.06
C ARG A 293 -14.58 -15.83 -7.80
N ALA A 294 -14.63 -16.72 -8.79
CA ALA A 294 -15.86 -17.03 -9.50
C ALA A 294 -16.96 -17.54 -8.56
N GLU A 295 -16.59 -18.37 -7.60
CA GLU A 295 -17.52 -18.86 -6.56
C GLU A 295 -18.12 -17.73 -5.72
N GLU A 296 -17.36 -16.69 -5.38
CA GLU A 296 -17.86 -15.53 -4.62
C GLU A 296 -18.91 -14.74 -5.41
N VAL A 297 -18.77 -14.72 -6.74
CA VAL A 297 -19.77 -14.11 -7.63
C VAL A 297 -21.00 -15.00 -7.75
N LEU A 298 -20.81 -16.30 -8.03
CA LEU A 298 -21.92 -17.25 -8.19
C LEU A 298 -22.77 -17.37 -6.91
N ASN A 299 -22.14 -17.24 -5.74
CA ASN A 299 -22.78 -17.25 -4.44
C ASN A 299 -23.15 -15.83 -3.93
N ALA A 300 -23.24 -14.84 -4.81
CA ALA A 300 -23.60 -13.48 -4.43
C ALA A 300 -24.98 -13.45 -3.75
N GLN A 301 -25.08 -12.75 -2.63
CA GLN A 301 -26.33 -12.66 -1.88
C GLN A 301 -27.36 -11.85 -2.67
N GLN A 302 -28.60 -12.33 -2.73
CA GLN A 302 -29.69 -11.67 -3.42
C GLN A 302 -30.48 -10.78 -2.45
N GLY A 303 -30.61 -9.50 -2.82
CA GLY A 303 -31.51 -8.53 -2.19
C GLY A 303 -32.97 -8.70 -2.64
N ARG A 304 -33.87 -7.93 -2.01
CA ARG A 304 -35.32 -8.04 -2.26
C ARG A 304 -35.72 -7.63 -3.68
N ASN A 305 -35.02 -6.67 -4.28
CA ASN A 305 -35.35 -6.16 -5.61
C ASN A 305 -34.41 -6.74 -6.68
N GLY A 306 -33.73 -7.84 -6.37
CA GLY A 306 -32.78 -8.48 -7.28
C GLY A 306 -31.37 -7.90 -7.24
N GLU A 307 -31.09 -6.94 -6.34
CA GLU A 307 -29.71 -6.49 -6.07
C GLU A 307 -28.82 -7.67 -5.68
N ARG A 308 -27.53 -7.54 -5.92
CA ARG A 308 -26.55 -8.60 -5.66
C ARG A 308 -25.39 -8.07 -4.84
N LEU A 309 -24.98 -8.85 -3.86
CA LEU A 309 -23.84 -8.53 -3.00
C LEU A 309 -22.78 -9.62 -3.12
N ILE A 310 -21.69 -9.29 -3.84
CA ILE A 310 -20.51 -10.14 -3.91
C ILE A 310 -19.65 -9.86 -2.69
N LYS A 311 -19.28 -10.93 -1.96
CA LYS A 311 -18.43 -10.86 -0.78
C LYS A 311 -17.05 -11.41 -1.11
N VAL A 312 -16.08 -10.52 -1.31
CA VAL A 312 -14.70 -10.92 -1.58
C VAL A 312 -13.99 -11.18 -0.24
N VAL A 313 -13.64 -12.44 -0.01
CA VAL A 313 -13.07 -12.90 1.26
C VAL A 313 -11.61 -12.47 1.38
N LYS A 314 -10.84 -12.64 0.29
CA LYS A 314 -9.39 -12.46 0.33
C LYS A 314 -8.98 -11.07 -0.15
N HIS A 315 -8.75 -10.17 0.80
CA HIS A 315 -8.13 -8.87 0.54
C HIS A 315 -7.24 -8.43 1.71
N LYS A 316 -6.44 -7.37 1.51
CA LYS A 316 -5.38 -6.96 2.46
C LYS A 316 -5.91 -6.71 3.87
N THR A 317 -7.11 -6.15 3.99
CA THR A 317 -7.66 -5.67 5.27
C THR A 317 -8.79 -6.56 5.77
N ALA A 318 -8.88 -7.80 5.26
CA ALA A 318 -9.96 -8.72 5.57
C ALA A 318 -9.99 -9.13 7.05
N SER A 319 -8.83 -9.22 7.70
CA SER A 319 -8.72 -9.56 9.13
C SER A 319 -9.31 -8.48 10.05
N VAL A 320 -9.35 -7.23 9.60
CA VAL A 320 -9.82 -6.09 10.42
C VAL A 320 -11.23 -5.66 10.03
N PHE A 321 -11.54 -5.63 8.74
CA PHE A 321 -12.81 -5.08 8.23
C PHE A 321 -13.77 -6.16 7.70
N GLY A 322 -13.40 -7.44 7.79
CA GLY A 322 -14.19 -8.54 7.22
C GLY A 322 -14.15 -8.55 5.69
N HIS A 323 -15.15 -9.15 5.07
CA HIS A 323 -15.20 -9.28 3.61
C HIS A 323 -15.39 -7.94 2.90
N ALA A 324 -14.78 -7.77 1.74
CA ALA A 324 -15.05 -6.61 0.90
C ALA A 324 -16.38 -6.83 0.18
N HIS A 325 -17.24 -5.81 0.22
CA HIS A 325 -18.59 -5.85 -0.31
C HIS A 325 -18.66 -5.12 -1.64
N LEU A 326 -18.97 -5.83 -2.73
CA LEU A 326 -19.31 -5.23 -4.02
C LEU A 326 -20.82 -5.38 -4.21
N ALA A 327 -21.54 -4.30 -3.92
CA ALA A 327 -22.98 -4.20 -4.11
C ALA A 327 -23.27 -3.77 -5.55
N LEU A 328 -24.15 -4.51 -6.23
CA LEU A 328 -24.48 -4.35 -7.63
C LEU A 328 -26.00 -4.35 -7.84
N SER A 329 -26.45 -3.64 -8.86
CA SER A 329 -27.80 -3.83 -9.41
C SER A 329 -27.95 -5.24 -10.02
N LYS A 330 -29.18 -5.61 -10.38
CA LYS A 330 -29.45 -6.87 -11.08
C LYS A 330 -28.73 -6.92 -12.43
N GLU A 331 -28.77 -5.81 -13.17
CA GLU A 331 -28.17 -5.65 -14.50
C GLU A 331 -26.65 -5.67 -14.42
N GLU A 332 -26.08 -4.96 -13.45
CA GLU A 332 -24.62 -4.92 -13.23
C GLU A 332 -24.06 -6.32 -12.88
N TYR A 333 -24.80 -7.09 -12.07
CA TYR A 333 -24.43 -8.46 -11.75
C TYR A 333 -24.48 -9.40 -12.96
N GLN A 334 -25.43 -9.19 -13.89
CA GLN A 334 -25.56 -10.03 -15.08
C GLN A 334 -24.28 -10.02 -15.92
N TRP A 335 -23.54 -8.92 -15.98
CA TRP A 335 -22.26 -8.87 -16.69
C TRP A 335 -21.24 -9.85 -16.12
N PHE A 336 -21.17 -9.98 -14.79
CA PHE A 336 -20.32 -10.96 -14.14
C PHE A 336 -20.84 -12.38 -14.36
N ALA A 337 -22.13 -12.62 -14.13
CA ALA A 337 -22.72 -13.95 -14.22
C ALA A 337 -22.60 -14.55 -15.64
N MET A 338 -22.97 -13.77 -16.67
CA MET A 338 -22.88 -14.20 -18.06
C MET A 338 -21.44 -14.42 -18.51
N PHE A 339 -20.49 -13.59 -18.05
CA PHE A 339 -19.08 -13.84 -18.30
C PHE A 339 -18.64 -15.17 -17.69
N LEU A 340 -19.01 -15.45 -16.44
CA LEU A 340 -18.61 -16.70 -15.78
C LEU A 340 -19.20 -17.95 -16.43
N GLU A 341 -20.38 -17.85 -17.05
CA GLU A 341 -20.99 -18.93 -17.82
C GLU A 341 -20.17 -19.28 -19.07
N HIS A 342 -19.56 -18.28 -19.74
CA HIS A 342 -18.89 -18.46 -21.03
C HIS A 342 -17.36 -18.48 -20.96
N ARG A 343 -16.77 -18.10 -19.81
CA ARG A 343 -15.32 -17.92 -19.66
C ARG A 343 -14.47 -19.15 -20.01
N GLN A 344 -15.05 -20.35 -19.97
CA GLN A 344 -14.34 -21.59 -20.27
C GLN A 344 -13.85 -21.68 -21.71
N GLN A 345 -14.41 -20.86 -22.59
CA GLN A 345 -13.99 -20.75 -23.99
C GLN A 345 -12.68 -19.96 -24.14
N ALA A 346 -12.29 -19.17 -23.13
CA ALA A 346 -11.04 -18.41 -23.13
C ALA A 346 -9.88 -19.21 -22.51
N PRO A 347 -8.63 -19.05 -23.00
CA PRO A 347 -7.46 -19.61 -22.34
C PRO A 347 -7.36 -19.14 -20.88
N GLY A 348 -7.24 -20.08 -19.94
CA GLY A 348 -7.24 -19.80 -18.50
C GLY A 348 -8.64 -19.73 -17.86
N GLY A 349 -9.71 -19.95 -18.63
CA GLY A 349 -11.11 -19.90 -18.18
C GLY A 349 -11.47 -20.80 -17.00
N ASN A 350 -10.72 -21.87 -16.79
CA ASN A 350 -10.86 -22.77 -15.64
C ASN A 350 -10.38 -22.16 -14.31
N SER A 351 -9.83 -20.93 -14.31
CA SER A 351 -9.31 -20.29 -13.11
C SER A 351 -10.36 -20.14 -12.01
N GLU A 352 -9.97 -20.29 -10.74
CA GLU A 352 -10.86 -19.91 -9.62
C GLU A 352 -11.15 -18.40 -9.58
N LEU A 353 -10.35 -17.57 -10.25
CA LEU A 353 -10.48 -16.11 -10.26
C LEU A 353 -11.46 -15.64 -11.33
N VAL A 354 -12.10 -14.49 -11.09
CA VAL A 354 -12.88 -13.77 -12.11
C VAL A 354 -11.94 -13.15 -13.15
N PHE A 355 -10.94 -12.41 -12.68
CA PHE A 355 -9.96 -11.74 -13.53
C PHE A 355 -8.68 -12.58 -13.63
N PHE A 356 -8.63 -13.46 -14.64
CA PHE A 356 -7.53 -14.40 -14.84
C PHE A 356 -6.68 -14.07 -16.08
N ASN A 357 -5.41 -14.47 -16.05
CA ASN A 357 -4.53 -14.48 -17.23
C ASN A 357 -4.66 -15.81 -18.00
N THR A 358 -3.99 -15.91 -19.16
CA THR A 358 -4.03 -17.10 -20.03
C THR A 358 -3.61 -18.41 -19.34
N ASN A 359 -2.87 -18.34 -18.24
CA ASN A 359 -2.42 -19.49 -17.44
C ASN A 359 -3.34 -19.75 -16.24
N GLY A 360 -4.49 -19.07 -16.13
CA GLY A 360 -5.43 -19.17 -15.03
C GLY A 360 -4.98 -18.49 -13.73
N GLY A 361 -3.88 -17.71 -13.75
CA GLY A 361 -3.39 -16.95 -12.60
C GLY A 361 -3.93 -15.53 -12.54
N ILE A 362 -3.47 -14.72 -11.58
CA ILE A 362 -3.87 -13.31 -11.41
C ILE A 362 -3.59 -12.50 -12.68
N PHE A 363 -4.59 -11.74 -13.15
CA PHE A 363 -4.44 -10.81 -14.26
C PHE A 363 -3.78 -9.48 -13.80
N LYS A 364 -2.44 -9.40 -13.89
CA LYS A 364 -1.69 -8.21 -13.42
C LYS A 364 -1.90 -6.94 -14.26
N ARG A 365 -2.47 -7.05 -15.46
CA ARG A 365 -2.67 -5.93 -16.39
C ARG A 365 -3.98 -5.18 -16.18
N LEU A 366 -4.75 -5.45 -15.11
CA LEU A 366 -6.04 -4.80 -14.85
C LEU A 366 -5.99 -3.27 -14.93
N LEU A 367 -4.93 -2.66 -14.36
CA LEU A 367 -4.76 -1.21 -14.40
C LEU A 367 -4.56 -0.70 -15.85
N GLU A 368 -3.71 -1.39 -16.62
CA GLU A 368 -3.40 -1.01 -17.99
C GLU A 368 -4.65 -1.07 -18.87
N VAL A 369 -5.39 -2.18 -18.82
CA VAL A 369 -6.60 -2.35 -19.63
C VAL A 369 -7.72 -1.39 -19.20
N PHE A 370 -7.82 -1.04 -17.91
CA PHE A 370 -8.70 0.02 -17.46
C PHE A 370 -8.32 1.38 -18.07
N GLN A 371 -7.04 1.73 -18.05
CA GLN A 371 -6.53 2.99 -18.61
C GLN A 371 -6.72 3.07 -20.12
N GLU A 372 -6.59 1.94 -20.84
CA GLU A 372 -6.93 1.84 -22.26
C GLU A 372 -8.40 2.21 -22.52
N GLN A 373 -9.34 1.70 -21.71
CA GLN A 373 -10.77 2.03 -21.85
C GLN A 373 -11.08 3.48 -21.42
N TRP A 374 -10.41 3.99 -20.39
CA TRP A 374 -10.53 5.39 -19.99
C TRP A 374 -10.14 6.33 -21.14
N ALA A 375 -9.02 6.03 -21.80
CA ALA A 375 -8.55 6.75 -22.97
C ALA A 375 -9.48 6.56 -24.18
N ALA A 376 -10.01 5.36 -24.40
CA ALA A 376 -10.97 5.08 -25.48
C ALA A 376 -12.25 5.94 -25.35
N PHE A 377 -12.69 6.21 -24.12
CA PHE A 377 -13.79 7.13 -23.84
C PHE A 377 -13.42 8.62 -23.93
N ARG A 378 -12.17 8.93 -24.30
CA ARG A 378 -11.61 10.29 -24.43
C ARG A 378 -11.72 11.09 -23.14
N LEU A 379 -11.62 10.41 -22.00
CA LEU A 379 -11.59 11.07 -20.71
C LEU A 379 -10.16 11.57 -20.41
N PRO A 380 -10.01 12.73 -19.75
CA PRO A 380 -8.69 13.31 -19.53
C PRO A 380 -7.88 12.52 -18.51
N GLY A 381 -6.55 12.59 -18.65
CA GLY A 381 -5.60 11.96 -17.73
C GLY A 381 -5.45 10.45 -17.91
N CYS A 382 -4.72 9.84 -16.97
CA CYS A 382 -4.46 8.40 -16.95
C CYS A 382 -4.58 7.91 -15.49
N PRO A 383 -5.81 7.85 -14.95
CA PRO A 383 -6.00 7.62 -13.53
C PRO A 383 -5.53 6.21 -13.14
N THR A 384 -5.03 6.08 -11.90
CA THR A 384 -4.77 4.78 -11.30
C THR A 384 -5.93 4.38 -10.39
N PHE A 385 -6.06 3.09 -10.08
CA PHE A 385 -7.03 2.63 -9.07
C PHE A 385 -6.84 3.30 -7.71
N SER A 386 -5.60 3.62 -7.33
CA SER A 386 -5.34 4.38 -6.10
C SER A 386 -5.84 5.82 -6.20
N LEU A 387 -5.73 6.44 -7.37
CA LEU A 387 -6.19 7.80 -7.58
C LEU A 387 -7.72 7.89 -7.64
N ILE A 388 -8.39 6.94 -8.30
CA ILE A 388 -9.85 6.79 -8.27
C ILE A 388 -10.34 6.62 -6.83
N ARG A 389 -9.72 5.72 -6.09
CA ARG A 389 -10.01 5.50 -4.67
C ARG A 389 -9.85 6.77 -3.83
N SER A 390 -8.77 7.53 -4.05
CA SER A 390 -8.52 8.79 -3.34
C SER A 390 -9.57 9.84 -3.69
N SER A 391 -9.96 9.91 -4.97
CA SER A 391 -11.01 10.82 -5.46
C SER A 391 -12.36 10.51 -4.81
N ILE A 392 -12.77 9.23 -4.78
CA ILE A 392 -14.03 8.81 -4.13
C ILE A 392 -14.01 9.10 -2.63
N SER A 393 -12.91 8.80 -1.94
CA SER A 393 -12.76 9.12 -0.51
C SER A 393 -12.91 10.62 -0.25
N THR A 394 -12.27 11.44 -1.09
CA THR A 394 -12.34 12.90 -1.02
C THR A 394 -13.76 13.40 -1.24
N PHE A 395 -14.48 12.90 -2.25
CA PHE A 395 -15.85 13.30 -2.52
C PHE A 395 -16.82 12.92 -1.40
N ALA A 396 -16.64 11.72 -0.83
CA ALA A 396 -17.41 11.28 0.32
C ALA A 396 -17.17 12.19 1.53
N GLY A 397 -15.91 12.47 1.87
CA GLY A 397 -15.54 13.34 2.99
C GLY A 397 -16.04 14.78 2.85
N ARG A 398 -16.10 15.31 1.62
CA ARG A 398 -16.56 16.68 1.34
C ARG A 398 -18.08 16.83 1.22
N SER A 399 -18.75 15.82 0.69
CA SER A 399 -20.16 15.94 0.25
C SER A 399 -21.16 15.24 1.16
N LEU A 400 -20.73 14.32 2.01
CA LEU A 400 -21.63 13.50 2.84
C LEU A 400 -21.55 13.91 4.31
N GLY A 401 -22.64 13.69 5.05
CA GLY A 401 -22.62 13.77 6.51
C GLY A 401 -21.88 12.59 7.15
N GLU A 402 -21.43 12.75 8.39
CA GLU A 402 -20.57 11.80 9.11
C GLU A 402 -21.07 10.33 9.06
N LYS A 403 -22.38 10.12 9.25
CA LYS A 403 -23.00 8.79 9.21
C LYS A 403 -22.84 8.10 7.84
N ASP A 404 -22.95 8.85 6.75
CA ASP A 404 -22.86 8.30 5.40
C ASP A 404 -21.40 8.19 4.93
N GLN A 405 -20.53 9.12 5.37
CA GLN A 405 -19.08 8.96 5.21
C GLN A 405 -18.60 7.64 5.82
N LEU A 406 -19.05 7.32 7.05
CA LEU A 406 -18.67 6.07 7.71
C LEU A 406 -19.10 4.83 6.91
N LYS A 407 -20.26 4.85 6.25
CA LYS A 407 -20.70 3.76 5.37
C LYS A 407 -19.77 3.61 4.17
N VAL A 408 -19.40 4.70 3.51
CA VAL A 408 -18.48 4.67 2.36
C VAL A 408 -17.09 4.21 2.78
N ARG A 409 -16.57 4.70 3.91
CA ARG A 409 -15.26 4.27 4.46
C ARG A 409 -15.24 2.78 4.77
N ARG A 410 -16.31 2.25 5.37
CA ARG A 410 -16.50 0.81 5.62
C ARG A 410 -16.60 0.01 4.33
N LEU A 411 -17.35 0.50 3.33
CA LEU A 411 -17.41 -0.10 2.00
C LEU A 411 -15.99 -0.21 1.41
N MET A 412 -15.20 0.84 1.52
CA MET A 412 -13.82 0.89 1.06
C MET A 412 -12.82 0.13 1.96
N ALA A 413 -13.28 -0.48 3.06
CA ALA A 413 -12.49 -1.20 4.06
C ALA A 413 -11.33 -0.36 4.65
N HIS A 414 -11.63 0.84 5.17
CA HIS A 414 -10.71 1.65 5.95
C HIS A 414 -11.40 2.44 7.07
N SER A 415 -10.63 2.84 8.10
CA SER A 415 -11.09 3.74 9.17
C SER A 415 -10.94 5.21 8.77
N GLN A 416 -11.54 6.12 9.54
CA GLN A 416 -11.40 7.57 9.34
C GLN A 416 -9.94 8.02 9.31
N GLY A 417 -9.13 7.64 10.30
CA GLY A 417 -7.71 8.01 10.33
C GLY A 417 -6.92 7.49 9.12
N ILE A 418 -7.30 6.35 8.54
CA ILE A 418 -6.69 5.85 7.30
C ILE A 418 -7.18 6.63 6.08
N ALA A 419 -8.45 7.03 6.04
CA ALA A 419 -9.00 7.87 4.98
C ALA A 419 -8.25 9.22 4.92
N GLU A 420 -8.22 9.93 6.04
CA GLU A 420 -7.58 11.25 6.20
C GLU A 420 -6.07 11.21 5.92
N ALA A 421 -5.39 10.14 6.36
CA ALA A 421 -3.95 10.05 6.19
C ALA A 421 -3.51 9.68 4.77
N PHE A 422 -4.34 8.97 3.99
CA PHE A 422 -3.87 8.32 2.75
C PHE A 422 -4.70 8.56 1.49
N TYR A 423 -5.99 8.85 1.64
CA TYR A 423 -6.94 8.86 0.53
C TYR A 423 -7.65 10.19 0.36
N GLU A 424 -7.97 10.91 1.43
CA GLU A 424 -8.63 12.21 1.36
C GLU A 424 -7.61 13.29 0.97
N ALA A 425 -7.99 14.11 0.00
CA ALA A 425 -7.21 15.25 -0.44
C ALA A 425 -6.99 16.25 0.71
N GLU A 426 -6.00 17.12 0.56
CA GLU A 426 -5.85 18.30 1.40
C GLU A 426 -6.97 19.30 1.12
N ASP A 427 -7.27 20.12 2.12
CA ASP A 427 -8.23 21.20 2.01
C ASP A 427 -7.84 22.12 0.86
N ASP A 428 -8.82 22.46 0.01
CA ASP A 428 -8.61 23.48 -1.00
C ASP A 428 -8.67 24.90 -0.38
N ILE A 429 -8.33 25.92 -1.17
CA ILE A 429 -8.30 27.31 -0.69
C ILE A 429 -9.66 27.75 -0.14
N ARG A 430 -10.76 27.25 -0.72
CA ARG A 430 -12.11 27.60 -0.29
C ARG A 430 -12.43 26.94 1.04
N GLU A 431 -12.13 25.65 1.19
CA GLU A 431 -12.31 24.90 2.44
C GLU A 431 -11.50 25.51 3.59
N ALA A 432 -10.24 25.87 3.33
CA ALA A 432 -9.40 26.57 4.31
C ALA A 432 -9.99 27.94 4.71
N TRP A 433 -10.61 28.66 3.76
CA TRP A 433 -11.27 29.93 4.05
C TRP A 433 -12.57 29.74 4.84
N GLU A 434 -13.36 28.72 4.54
CA GLU A 434 -14.56 28.37 5.30
C GLU A 434 -14.20 27.98 6.74
N ALA A 435 -13.16 27.16 6.94
CA ALA A 435 -12.66 26.82 8.27
C ALA A 435 -12.21 28.06 9.06
N ARG A 436 -11.57 29.03 8.38
CA ARG A 436 -11.25 30.33 8.98
C ARG A 436 -12.51 31.09 9.41
N GLN A 437 -13.56 31.13 8.58
CA GLN A 437 -14.82 31.79 8.94
C GLN A 437 -15.48 31.13 10.16
N LEU A 438 -15.50 29.79 10.22
CA LEU A 438 -16.00 29.04 11.38
C LEU A 438 -15.21 29.36 12.64
N THR A 439 -13.88 29.49 12.53
CA THR A 439 -13.01 29.91 13.65
C THR A 439 -13.38 31.32 14.12
N CYS A 440 -13.57 32.27 13.20
CA CYS A 440 -14.01 33.63 13.54
C CYS A 440 -15.38 33.64 14.24
N GLN A 441 -16.33 32.84 13.75
CA GLN A 441 -17.65 32.69 14.36
C GLN A 441 -17.57 32.09 15.77
N ALA A 442 -16.76 31.04 15.96
CA ALA A 442 -16.57 30.41 17.26
C ALA A 442 -15.97 31.39 18.29
N ILE A 443 -14.98 32.19 17.88
CA ILE A 443 -14.39 33.25 18.73
C ILE A 443 -15.46 34.29 19.08
N ALA A 444 -16.22 34.77 18.09
CA ALA A 444 -17.27 35.77 18.31
C ALA A 444 -18.36 35.25 19.27
N ALA A 445 -18.76 33.98 19.16
CA ALA A 445 -19.75 33.37 20.04
C ALA A 445 -19.29 33.31 21.51
N GLN A 446 -17.99 33.20 21.77
CA GLN A 446 -17.46 33.23 23.15
C GLN A 446 -17.46 34.65 23.73
N VAL A 447 -17.26 35.68 22.91
CA VAL A 447 -17.33 37.08 23.35
C VAL A 447 -18.79 37.49 23.64
N SER A 448 -19.74 36.98 22.85
CA SER A 448 -21.16 37.30 22.99
C SER A 448 -21.90 36.46 24.04
N ARG A 449 -21.26 35.50 24.70
CA ARG A 449 -21.86 34.78 25.84
C ARG A 449 -21.94 35.72 27.04
N PRO A 450 -23.15 36.03 27.56
CA PRO A 450 -23.27 36.80 28.79
C PRO A 450 -22.52 36.06 29.90
N ARG A 451 -21.62 36.74 30.60
CA ARG A 451 -21.16 36.27 31.91
C ARG A 451 -22.40 36.24 32.79
N GLU A 452 -22.96 35.06 33.06
CA GLU A 452 -23.87 34.90 34.18
C GLU A 452 -23.11 35.32 35.43
N ARG A 453 -23.46 36.51 35.93
CA ARG A 453 -23.06 36.98 37.24
C ARG A 453 -23.70 36.02 38.23
N THR A 454 -22.87 35.24 38.91
CA THR A 454 -23.25 34.56 40.13
C THR A 454 -23.54 35.65 41.17
N GLU A 455 -24.79 36.11 41.21
CA GLU A 455 -25.27 36.92 42.32
C GLU A 455 -25.42 36.00 43.52
N ALA A 456 -24.50 36.17 44.46
CA ALA A 456 -24.63 35.68 45.82
C ALA A 456 -25.98 36.14 46.39
N LYS A 457 -26.82 35.18 46.77
CA LYS A 457 -27.85 35.41 47.78
C LYS A 457 -27.37 34.73 49.06
N GLU A 458 -26.77 35.56 49.92
CA GLU A 458 -26.91 35.41 51.36
C GLU A 458 -28.40 35.51 51.71
N SER A 459 -28.90 34.50 52.39
CA SER A 459 -29.93 34.67 53.41
C SER A 459 -29.72 33.58 54.44
N ASP A 460 -29.17 34.01 55.58
CA ASP A 460 -29.18 33.32 56.86
C ASP A 460 -30.57 32.74 57.18
N GLU A 461 -30.60 31.52 57.68
CA GLU A 461 -31.33 31.22 58.92
C GLU A 461 -30.71 30.00 59.61
N ASP A 462 -30.68 30.13 60.93
CA ASP A 462 -29.78 29.53 61.90
C ASP A 462 -30.47 28.37 62.66
N VAL A 463 -29.67 27.63 63.44
CA VAL A 463 -30.04 26.88 64.66
C VAL A 463 -30.33 25.36 64.60
N SER A 464 -29.32 24.61 65.10
CA SER A 464 -29.38 23.41 65.98
C SER A 464 -29.88 22.07 65.39
N SER A 465 -29.45 20.88 65.80
CA SER A 465 -28.56 20.38 66.86
C SER A 465 -28.40 18.86 66.68
N GLU A 466 -27.21 18.35 67.01
CA GLU A 466 -26.93 17.08 67.70
C GLU A 466 -27.11 15.69 67.03
N GLN A 467 -25.97 14.96 67.03
CA GLN A 467 -25.77 13.54 67.42
C GLN A 467 -26.37 12.45 66.50
N SER A 468 -25.79 11.27 66.24
CA SER A 468 -24.68 10.48 66.79
C SER A 468 -24.49 9.23 65.90
N GLU A 469 -23.30 8.61 65.98
CA GLU A 469 -23.01 7.15 65.77
C GLU A 469 -23.25 6.55 64.38
N ASP A 470 -22.59 5.49 63.90
CA ASP A 470 -21.34 4.74 64.13
C ASP A 470 -21.34 3.67 62.99
N GLU A 471 -20.26 2.91 62.88
CA GLU A 471 -20.12 1.63 62.18
C GLU A 471 -19.72 1.61 60.69
N THR A 472 -18.41 1.38 60.52
CA THR A 472 -17.83 0.55 59.45
C THR A 472 -17.97 -0.93 59.84
N PRO A 473 -18.21 -1.89 58.92
CA PRO A 473 -17.10 -2.74 58.45
C PRO A 473 -17.26 -3.21 56.98
N ALA A 474 -16.21 -3.21 56.16
CA ALA A 474 -15.15 -4.23 55.98
C ALA A 474 -15.53 -5.45 55.09
N LEU A 475 -14.62 -5.71 54.15
CA LEU A 475 -14.53 -6.75 53.12
C LEU A 475 -14.59 -8.19 53.66
N PRO A 476 -14.79 -9.19 52.77
CA PRO A 476 -14.14 -10.49 52.93
C PRO A 476 -13.18 -10.83 51.78
N HIS A 477 -12.03 -11.34 52.20
CA HIS A 477 -10.97 -11.95 51.40
C HIS A 477 -11.28 -13.45 51.12
N GLN A 478 -10.72 -13.91 50.01
CA GLN A 478 -10.32 -15.27 49.59
C GLN A 478 -10.56 -16.46 50.54
N ASP A 479 -10.91 -17.61 49.95
CA ASP A 479 -10.13 -18.82 50.23
C ASP A 479 -10.07 -19.82 49.08
N SER A 480 -8.97 -20.55 49.08
CA SER A 480 -8.52 -21.55 48.12
C SER A 480 -8.86 -22.96 48.62
N GLN A 481 -9.00 -23.96 47.73
CA GLN A 481 -8.31 -25.27 47.77
C GLN A 481 -9.06 -26.45 47.07
N THR A 482 -8.36 -27.00 46.08
CA THR A 482 -8.05 -28.43 45.77
C THR A 482 -9.10 -29.56 45.75
N SER A 483 -8.86 -30.42 44.73
CA SER A 483 -9.05 -31.89 44.66
C SER A 483 -10.38 -32.43 44.10
N ARG A 484 -10.35 -32.82 42.80
CA ARG A 484 -10.29 -34.23 42.36
C ARG A 484 -9.97 -34.33 40.87
#